data_AF-A0A3Q9V2Z0-F1
#
_entry.id   AF-A0A3Q9V2Z0-F1
#
_cell.length_a   1.000
_cell.length_b   1.000
_cell.length_c   1.000
_cell.angle_alpha   90.00
_cell.angle_beta   90.00
_cell.angle_gamma   90.00
#
_symmetry.space_group_name_H-M   'P 1'
#
loop_
_entity.id
_entity.type
_entity.pdbx_description
1 polymer ?
#
loop_
_entity_poly.entity_id
_entity_poly.type
_entity_poly.pdbx_seq_one_letter_code
_entity_poly.pdbx_strand_id
1 'polypeptide(L)'
;MASKKNKKPIFDWEDSINKEISDEDKLKHKDFAQKTVRAKKIRKILFWTLSSSALVAVLGAAIGVSVNRPKFLLTYWYDSVPKIVLEDLNQSKHGISINIFNKKGLEGTPEEILTKLVNESKEVTKSKILKDYVTFENNTKNWFIEPYNFIIDTVSKKTLYIDLAFKVPNNKSVSFVLKNFPIKTTKETIKFDQSSIEKKQKEFNKEFINNLKNKLIYNLFLPVDLNQPFSEETINKYKNEFKKFIKDFNDKFKSNKYNNLNLGWLLTEPKIIDKIDKMRLLPNIVTDTNNLFSPLVFSSEIQIKNIDNSDWKTGTTLLFKAKLLTLSTNTEKLGKYRTEYGIYIQPILEDIEFEVPLKFKKIKK
;
A
#
# COMPACT_ATOMS: atom_id res chain seq x y z
N MET A 1 49.09 -21.26 47.55
CA MET A 1 50.10 -22.34 47.57
C MET A 1 50.07 -23.02 48.94
N ALA A 2 49.76 -24.32 48.97
CA ALA A 2 50.23 -25.36 49.91
C ALA A 2 49.19 -26.49 49.96
N SER A 3 49.56 -27.61 49.37
CA SER A 3 48.82 -28.87 49.35
C SER A 3 48.66 -29.48 50.74
N LYS A 4 47.51 -30.12 51.03
CA LYS A 4 47.49 -31.29 51.92
C LYS A 4 46.70 -32.43 51.27
N LYS A 5 47.45 -33.51 51.01
CA LYS A 5 47.05 -34.77 50.39
C LYS A 5 46.05 -35.55 51.25
N ASN A 6 45.08 -36.13 50.55
CA ASN A 6 44.41 -37.41 50.75
C ASN A 6 44.81 -38.23 51.99
N LYS A 7 43.82 -38.49 52.86
CA LYS A 7 43.59 -39.84 53.40
C LYS A 7 42.22 -40.29 52.90
N LYS A 8 42.20 -41.20 51.93
CA LYS A 8 40.98 -41.95 51.60
C LYS A 8 40.65 -42.83 52.81
N PRO A 9 39.44 -42.80 53.39
CA PRO A 9 39.00 -43.90 54.23
C PRO A 9 38.91 -45.13 53.32
N ILE A 10 39.63 -46.19 53.69
CA ILE A 10 39.51 -47.50 53.07
C ILE A 10 38.10 -47.98 53.41
N PHE A 11 37.22 -47.92 52.41
CA PHE A 11 35.91 -48.51 52.48
C PHE A 11 36.12 -50.01 52.32
N ASP A 12 35.91 -50.76 53.38
CA ASP A 12 36.09 -52.21 53.38
C ASP A 12 34.95 -52.83 52.58
N TRP A 13 35.22 -53.09 51.30
CA TRP A 13 34.23 -53.62 50.35
C TRP A 13 33.75 -55.01 50.76
N GLU A 14 34.56 -55.75 51.51
CA GLU A 14 34.34 -57.16 51.84
C GLU A 14 33.14 -57.37 52.79
N ASP A 15 32.76 -56.37 53.59
CA ASP A 15 31.57 -56.43 54.46
C ASP A 15 30.25 -56.01 53.77
N SER A 16 30.33 -55.43 52.57
CA SER A 16 29.16 -54.89 51.85
C SER A 16 28.57 -55.82 50.79
N ILE A 17 29.29 -56.89 50.43
CA ILE A 17 28.91 -57.82 49.36
C ILE A 17 27.90 -58.90 49.83
N ASN A 18 27.80 -59.14 51.15
CA ASN A 18 26.93 -60.19 51.72
C ASN A 18 25.63 -59.69 52.37
N LYS A 19 25.22 -58.43 52.13
CA LYS A 19 23.85 -58.01 52.44
C LYS A 19 22.94 -58.40 51.27
N GLU A 20 22.25 -59.53 51.42
CA GLU A 20 21.15 -59.90 50.54
C GLU A 20 20.18 -58.71 50.41
N ILE A 21 20.02 -58.22 49.18
CA ILE A 21 19.01 -57.23 48.86
C ILE A 21 17.66 -57.87 49.18
N SER A 22 16.95 -57.30 50.16
CA SER A 22 15.65 -57.80 50.59
C SER A 22 14.70 -57.90 49.39
N ASP A 23 13.80 -58.89 49.39
CA ASP A 23 12.82 -59.04 48.32
C ASP A 23 11.88 -57.82 48.22
N GLU A 24 11.69 -57.09 49.33
CA GLU A 24 11.01 -55.78 49.35
C GLU A 24 11.76 -54.71 48.55
N ASP A 25 13.10 -54.63 48.65
CA ASP A 25 13.89 -53.68 47.88
C ASP A 25 13.93 -54.03 46.40
N LYS A 26 13.97 -55.33 46.06
CA LYS A 26 13.83 -55.79 44.66
C LYS A 26 12.46 -55.42 44.07
N LEU A 27 11.39 -55.59 44.84
CA LEU A 27 10.02 -55.20 44.45
C LEU A 27 9.89 -53.68 44.31
N LYS A 28 10.40 -52.89 45.26
CA LYS A 28 10.43 -51.42 45.17
C LYS A 28 11.22 -50.93 43.97
N HIS A 29 12.37 -51.51 43.66
CA HIS A 29 13.15 -51.16 42.47
C HIS A 29 12.44 -51.53 41.17
N LYS A 30 11.77 -52.70 41.10
CA LYS A 30 10.97 -53.11 39.95
C LYS A 30 9.77 -52.19 39.72
N ASP A 31 9.05 -51.83 40.78
CA ASP A 31 7.92 -50.89 40.72
C ASP A 31 8.36 -49.47 40.38
N PHE A 32 9.48 -49.01 40.94
CA PHE A 32 10.06 -47.72 40.62
C PHE A 32 10.55 -47.67 39.16
N ALA A 33 11.18 -48.73 38.66
CA ALA A 33 11.57 -48.86 37.26
C ALA A 33 10.35 -48.86 36.32
N GLN A 34 9.29 -49.63 36.65
CA GLN A 34 8.05 -49.65 35.86
C GLN A 34 7.34 -48.29 35.86
N LYS A 35 7.23 -47.62 37.02
CA LYS A 35 6.67 -46.26 37.13
C LYS A 35 7.49 -45.26 36.34
N THR A 36 8.81 -45.36 36.38
CA THR A 36 9.73 -44.47 35.62
C THR A 36 9.62 -44.69 34.12
N VAL A 37 9.52 -45.94 33.65
CA VAL A 37 9.34 -46.26 32.23
C VAL A 37 7.96 -45.80 31.73
N ARG A 38 6.89 -46.01 32.51
CA ARG A 38 5.54 -45.50 32.19
C ARG A 38 5.52 -43.96 32.15
N ALA A 39 6.12 -43.30 33.14
CA ALA A 39 6.24 -41.84 33.17
C ALA A 39 7.04 -41.28 31.98
N LYS A 40 8.15 -41.95 31.58
CA LYS A 40 8.90 -41.59 30.37
C LYS A 40 8.07 -41.76 29.10
N LYS A 41 7.28 -42.84 28.98
CA LYS A 41 6.35 -43.04 27.84
C LYS A 41 5.28 -41.96 27.80
N ILE A 42 4.64 -41.64 28.93
CA ILE A 42 3.63 -40.58 29.03
C ILE A 42 4.21 -39.21 28.68
N ARG A 43 5.39 -38.85 29.22
CA ARG A 43 6.08 -37.59 28.86
C ARG A 43 6.43 -37.52 27.38
N LYS A 44 6.87 -38.63 26.78
CA LYS A 44 7.15 -38.70 25.34
C LYS A 44 5.87 -38.49 24.53
N ILE A 45 4.76 -39.14 24.90
CA ILE A 45 3.46 -38.96 24.24
C ILE A 45 3.00 -37.51 24.36
N LEU A 46 3.01 -36.93 25.57
CA LEU A 46 2.64 -35.54 25.81
C LEU A 46 3.51 -34.55 25.04
N PHE A 47 4.82 -34.80 24.96
CA PHE A 47 5.74 -33.97 24.18
C PHE A 47 5.37 -34.00 22.69
N TRP A 48 5.13 -35.18 22.13
CA TRP A 48 4.76 -35.31 20.72
C TRP A 48 3.35 -34.78 20.41
N THR A 49 2.38 -34.98 21.29
CA THR A 49 1.02 -34.44 21.11
C THR A 49 1.01 -32.92 21.22
N LEU A 50 1.66 -32.32 22.23
CA LEU A 50 1.76 -30.86 22.38
C LEU A 50 2.52 -30.23 21.19
N SER A 51 3.61 -30.85 20.74
CA SER A 51 4.35 -30.38 19.56
C SER A 51 3.51 -30.45 18.27
N SER A 52 2.72 -31.53 18.12
CA SER A 52 1.83 -31.69 16.97
C SER A 52 0.65 -30.72 17.00
N SER A 53 0.04 -30.49 18.15
CA SER A 53 -1.03 -29.49 18.33
C SER A 53 -0.52 -28.08 18.08
N ALA A 54 0.68 -27.73 18.54
CA ALA A 54 1.30 -26.44 18.24
C ALA A 54 1.55 -26.27 16.73
N LEU A 55 2.06 -27.32 16.05
CA LEU A 55 2.27 -27.30 14.61
C LEU A 55 0.95 -27.16 13.84
N VAL A 56 -0.09 -27.90 14.22
CA VAL A 56 -1.43 -27.81 13.62
C VAL A 56 -2.05 -26.44 13.86
N ALA A 57 -1.87 -25.84 15.03
CA ALA A 57 -2.34 -24.49 15.32
C ALA A 57 -1.61 -23.43 14.46
N VAL A 58 -0.29 -23.55 14.30
CA VAL A 58 0.51 -22.66 13.45
C VAL A 58 0.13 -22.83 11.98
N LEU A 59 -0.02 -24.07 11.49
CA LEU A 59 -0.48 -24.35 10.14
C LEU A 59 -1.92 -23.88 9.93
N GLY A 60 -2.80 -24.10 10.90
CA GLY A 60 -4.19 -23.64 10.88
C GLY A 60 -4.30 -22.12 10.86
N ALA A 61 -3.44 -21.42 11.61
CA ALA A 61 -3.36 -19.96 11.57
C ALA A 61 -2.78 -19.46 10.24
N ALA A 62 -1.71 -20.08 9.71
CA ALA A 62 -1.12 -19.72 8.43
C ALA A 62 -2.06 -19.97 7.25
N ILE A 63 -2.78 -21.10 7.26
CA ILE A 63 -3.84 -21.43 6.31
C ILE A 63 -5.01 -20.45 6.48
N GLY A 64 -5.44 -20.18 7.71
CA GLY A 64 -6.51 -19.22 7.99
C GLY A 64 -6.19 -17.81 7.49
N VAL A 65 -4.95 -17.33 7.67
CA VAL A 65 -4.48 -16.04 7.16
C VAL A 65 -4.37 -16.04 5.64
N SER A 66 -3.82 -17.10 5.04
CA SER A 66 -3.66 -17.20 3.57
C SER A 66 -4.97 -17.40 2.81
N VAL A 67 -5.92 -18.14 3.37
CA VAL A 67 -7.26 -18.36 2.79
C VAL A 67 -8.13 -17.11 2.93
N ASN A 68 -7.97 -16.34 4.01
CA ASN A 68 -8.71 -15.09 4.20
C ASN A 68 -8.10 -13.89 3.47
N ARG A 69 -6.85 -13.96 3.02
CA ARG A 69 -6.22 -12.85 2.29
C ARG A 69 -6.80 -12.77 0.86
N PRO A 70 -7.32 -11.60 0.44
CA PRO A 70 -7.70 -11.38 -0.95
C PRO A 70 -6.51 -11.67 -1.89
N LYS A 71 -6.80 -12.34 -3.02
CA LYS A 71 -5.78 -12.62 -4.04
C LYS A 71 -5.33 -11.33 -4.73
N PHE A 72 -6.27 -10.42 -4.96
CA PHE A 72 -6.04 -9.09 -5.47
C PHE A 72 -6.32 -8.10 -4.34
N LEU A 73 -5.30 -7.32 -3.98
CA LEU A 73 -5.31 -6.34 -2.89
C LEU A 73 -4.93 -4.98 -3.45
N LEU A 74 -5.45 -3.90 -2.83
CA LEU A 74 -4.95 -2.57 -3.12
C LEU A 74 -3.51 -2.46 -2.61
N THR A 75 -2.61 -2.13 -3.53
CA THR A 75 -1.15 -2.18 -3.38
C THR A 75 -0.59 -0.76 -3.43
N TYR A 76 0.14 -0.37 -2.39
CA TYR A 76 0.99 0.81 -2.44
C TYR A 76 2.27 0.50 -3.21
N TRP A 77 2.55 1.28 -4.25
CA TRP A 77 3.78 1.16 -5.02
C TRP A 77 4.92 1.91 -4.32
N TYR A 78 5.99 1.20 -3.99
CA TYR A 78 7.18 1.79 -3.38
C TYR A 78 7.75 2.95 -4.21
N ASP A 79 8.34 3.94 -3.53
CA ASP A 79 8.95 5.14 -4.14
C ASP A 79 10.14 4.84 -5.07
N SER A 80 10.67 3.61 -5.04
CA SER A 80 11.72 3.12 -5.92
C SER A 80 11.21 2.64 -7.28
N VAL A 81 9.92 2.28 -7.37
CA VAL A 81 9.30 1.84 -8.63
C VAL A 81 8.90 3.09 -9.41
N PRO A 82 9.41 3.30 -10.64
CA PRO A 82 8.97 4.39 -11.50
C PRO A 82 7.46 4.26 -11.78
N LYS A 83 6.75 5.38 -11.64
CA LYS A 83 5.30 5.46 -11.85
C LYS A 83 5.02 6.52 -12.89
N ILE A 84 4.12 6.23 -13.80
CA ILE A 84 3.75 7.12 -14.90
C ILE A 84 2.25 7.04 -15.15
N VAL A 85 1.67 8.08 -15.76
CA VAL A 85 0.27 8.08 -16.21
C VAL A 85 0.22 7.99 -17.72
N LEU A 86 -0.94 7.60 -18.28
CA LEU A 86 -1.08 7.33 -19.70
C LEU A 86 -0.73 8.55 -20.56
N GLU A 87 -1.09 9.74 -20.09
CA GLU A 87 -0.84 11.01 -20.77
C GLU A 87 0.66 11.32 -20.92
N ASP A 88 1.48 10.86 -19.98
CA ASP A 88 2.93 11.09 -19.95
C ASP A 88 3.73 9.98 -20.65
N LEU A 89 3.07 8.86 -21.03
CA LEU A 89 3.75 7.68 -21.54
C LEU A 89 4.58 7.96 -22.81
N ASN A 90 4.07 8.78 -23.72
CA ASN A 90 4.75 9.11 -24.99
C ASN A 90 6.04 9.92 -24.79
N GLN A 91 6.17 10.63 -23.67
CA GLN A 91 7.39 11.38 -23.33
C GLN A 91 8.42 10.49 -22.61
N SER A 92 8.04 9.26 -22.29
CA SER A 92 8.84 8.36 -21.46
C SER A 92 9.75 7.45 -22.29
N LYS A 93 10.93 7.14 -21.73
CA LYS A 93 11.93 6.24 -22.36
C LYS A 93 11.62 4.76 -22.11
N HIS A 94 10.36 4.39 -21.89
CA HIS A 94 9.99 3.02 -21.53
C HIS A 94 9.78 2.09 -22.72
N GLY A 95 9.78 2.62 -23.94
CA GLY A 95 9.82 1.81 -25.17
C GLY A 95 8.58 0.95 -25.38
N ILE A 96 7.42 1.42 -24.90
CA ILE A 96 6.10 0.86 -25.13
C ILE A 96 5.15 1.98 -25.60
N SER A 97 4.30 1.67 -26.56
CA SER A 97 3.18 2.50 -26.97
C SER A 97 1.88 1.80 -26.59
N ILE A 98 0.89 2.57 -26.13
CA ILE A 98 -0.43 2.05 -25.74
C ILE A 98 -1.47 2.81 -26.53
N ASN A 99 -2.26 2.09 -27.33
CA ASN A 99 -3.30 2.68 -28.16
C ASN A 99 -4.68 2.15 -27.76
N ILE A 100 -5.51 3.03 -27.19
CA ILE A 100 -6.93 2.74 -26.89
C ILE A 100 -7.75 3.03 -28.15
N PHE A 101 -8.07 1.98 -28.90
CA PHE A 101 -8.80 2.11 -30.17
C PHE A 101 -10.32 2.04 -29.97
N ASN A 102 -10.82 1.33 -28.95
CA ASN A 102 -12.25 1.28 -28.66
C ASN A 102 -12.69 2.46 -27.78
N LYS A 103 -13.03 3.57 -28.45
CA LYS A 103 -13.51 4.78 -27.78
C LYS A 103 -14.89 4.64 -27.14
N LYS A 104 -15.71 3.68 -27.59
CA LYS A 104 -17.06 3.42 -27.05
C LYS A 104 -17.02 2.69 -25.69
N GLY A 105 -15.90 2.04 -25.38
CA GLY A 105 -15.74 1.25 -24.17
C GLY A 105 -16.14 -0.21 -24.35
N LEU A 106 -15.86 -1.00 -23.32
CA LEU A 106 -16.19 -2.42 -23.25
C LEU A 106 -17.65 -2.63 -22.83
N GLU A 107 -18.29 -3.65 -23.40
CA GLU A 107 -19.69 -3.94 -23.08
C GLU A 107 -19.86 -4.43 -21.63
N GLY A 108 -20.73 -3.73 -20.89
CA GLY A 108 -21.07 -4.04 -19.50
C GLY A 108 -20.88 -2.87 -18.54
N THR A 109 -20.94 -3.15 -17.23
CA THR A 109 -20.64 -2.19 -16.15
C THR A 109 -19.17 -2.31 -15.68
N PRO A 110 -18.61 -1.32 -14.95
CA PRO A 110 -17.28 -1.44 -14.36
C PRO A 110 -17.06 -2.71 -13.51
N GLU A 111 -18.08 -3.14 -12.75
CA GLU A 111 -18.05 -4.35 -11.92
C GLU A 111 -18.01 -5.64 -12.74
N GLU A 112 -18.76 -5.68 -13.84
CA GLU A 112 -18.75 -6.81 -14.77
C GLU A 112 -17.38 -6.94 -15.43
N ILE A 113 -16.80 -5.83 -15.90
CA ILE A 113 -15.45 -5.82 -16.49
C ILE A 113 -14.41 -6.24 -15.44
N LEU A 114 -14.45 -5.67 -14.25
CA LEU A 114 -13.58 -6.03 -13.13
C LEU A 114 -13.67 -7.54 -12.81
N THR A 115 -14.89 -8.09 -12.72
CA THR A 115 -15.12 -9.51 -12.44
C THR A 115 -14.49 -10.38 -13.53
N LYS A 116 -14.69 -10.00 -14.79
CA LYS A 116 -14.12 -10.76 -15.89
C LYS A 116 -12.58 -10.68 -15.90
N LEU A 117 -11.97 -9.50 -15.71
CA LEU A 117 -10.52 -9.31 -15.65
C LEU A 117 -9.86 -10.14 -14.53
N VAL A 118 -10.46 -10.15 -13.34
CA VAL A 118 -9.99 -10.92 -12.18
C VAL A 118 -9.98 -12.44 -12.44
N ASN A 119 -10.91 -12.92 -13.26
CA ASN A 119 -11.06 -14.33 -13.59
C ASN A 119 -10.30 -14.75 -14.87
N GLU A 120 -9.75 -13.80 -15.62
CA GLU A 120 -8.91 -14.05 -16.79
C GLU A 120 -7.43 -14.34 -16.42
N SER A 121 -6.59 -14.45 -17.44
CA SER A 121 -5.13 -14.53 -17.31
C SER A 121 -4.59 -13.41 -16.42
N LYS A 122 -3.57 -13.72 -15.61
CA LYS A 122 -2.82 -12.71 -14.84
C LYS A 122 -2.14 -11.67 -15.75
N GLU A 123 -1.86 -12.05 -16.99
CA GLU A 123 -1.18 -11.21 -17.97
C GLU A 123 -2.19 -10.47 -18.87
N VAL A 124 -2.14 -9.14 -18.85
CA VAL A 124 -3.04 -8.23 -19.58
C VAL A 124 -2.94 -8.40 -21.10
N THR A 125 -1.75 -8.65 -21.65
CA THR A 125 -1.56 -8.91 -23.09
C THR A 125 -2.27 -10.17 -23.57
N LYS A 126 -2.59 -11.10 -22.64
CA LYS A 126 -3.33 -12.33 -22.90
C LYS A 126 -4.82 -12.23 -22.53
N SER A 127 -5.25 -11.11 -21.95
CA SER A 127 -6.66 -10.86 -21.66
C SER A 127 -7.47 -10.85 -22.95
N LYS A 128 -8.57 -11.61 -23.00
CA LYS A 128 -9.45 -11.57 -24.17
C LYS A 128 -10.22 -10.27 -24.21
N ILE A 129 -10.58 -9.75 -23.04
CA ILE A 129 -11.37 -8.52 -22.90
C ILE A 129 -10.58 -7.29 -23.27
N LEU A 130 -9.34 -7.16 -22.81
CA LEU A 130 -8.54 -5.97 -23.12
C LEU A 130 -8.07 -5.94 -24.57
N LYS A 131 -8.00 -7.09 -25.24
CA LYS A 131 -7.71 -7.15 -26.69
C LYS A 131 -8.73 -6.41 -27.53
N ASP A 132 -9.98 -6.30 -27.08
CA ASP A 132 -11.04 -5.56 -27.77
C ASP A 132 -11.06 -4.06 -27.40
N TYR A 133 -10.13 -3.62 -26.54
CA TYR A 133 -10.08 -2.27 -26.00
C TYR A 133 -8.80 -1.52 -26.37
N VAL A 134 -7.65 -2.19 -26.20
CA VAL A 134 -6.33 -1.57 -26.20
C VAL A 134 -5.29 -2.49 -26.82
N THR A 135 -4.39 -1.89 -27.60
CA THR A 135 -3.19 -2.56 -28.10
C THR A 135 -1.97 -2.07 -27.33
N PHE A 136 -1.12 -3.01 -26.90
CA PHE A 136 0.18 -2.76 -26.29
C PHE A 136 1.26 -3.04 -27.33
N GLU A 137 1.85 -1.99 -27.88
CA GLU A 137 2.89 -2.08 -28.91
C GLU A 137 4.27 -2.03 -28.26
N ASN A 138 4.94 -3.18 -28.29
CA ASN A 138 6.28 -3.34 -27.74
C ASN A 138 7.33 -2.89 -28.75
N ASN A 139 7.88 -1.70 -28.57
CA ASN A 139 8.86 -1.16 -29.50
C ASN A 139 10.29 -1.65 -29.22
N THR A 140 10.57 -2.15 -28.01
CA THR A 140 11.95 -2.52 -27.61
C THR A 140 12.06 -3.71 -26.66
N LYS A 141 11.04 -4.04 -25.87
CA LYS A 141 11.06 -5.10 -24.85
C LYS A 141 9.78 -5.91 -24.90
N ASN A 142 9.87 -7.23 -24.70
CA ASN A 142 8.69 -8.07 -24.54
C ASN A 142 8.14 -7.89 -23.13
N TRP A 143 7.18 -7.00 -22.92
CA TRP A 143 6.66 -6.70 -21.58
C TRP A 143 5.65 -7.75 -21.08
N PHE A 144 5.85 -8.22 -19.85
CA PHE A 144 4.84 -8.94 -19.09
C PHE A 144 4.06 -7.92 -18.23
N ILE A 145 2.75 -7.79 -18.48
CA ILE A 145 1.92 -6.73 -17.90
C ILE A 145 0.89 -7.37 -16.97
N GLU A 146 0.87 -6.97 -15.70
CA GLU A 146 -0.11 -7.45 -14.70
C GLU A 146 -1.03 -6.33 -14.23
N PRO A 147 -2.34 -6.60 -14.04
CA PRO A 147 -3.27 -5.64 -13.50
C PRO A 147 -3.25 -5.63 -11.97
N TYR A 148 -3.28 -4.43 -11.39
CA TYR A 148 -3.35 -4.16 -9.96
C TYR A 148 -4.35 -3.04 -9.69
N ASN A 149 -4.68 -2.81 -8.42
CA ASN A 149 -5.42 -1.63 -7.95
C ASN A 149 -6.67 -1.31 -8.76
N PHE A 150 -7.65 -2.20 -8.72
CA PHE A 150 -8.94 -1.96 -9.33
C PHE A 150 -9.70 -0.87 -8.57
N ILE A 151 -10.13 0.19 -9.25
CA ILE A 151 -10.87 1.31 -8.68
C ILE A 151 -12.08 1.62 -9.56
N ILE A 152 -13.28 1.46 -9.01
CA ILE A 152 -14.53 1.86 -9.67
C ILE A 152 -14.78 3.33 -9.39
N ASP A 153 -14.97 4.12 -10.45
CA ASP A 153 -15.24 5.54 -10.35
C ASP A 153 -16.75 5.81 -10.27
N THR A 154 -17.23 6.35 -9.15
CA THR A 154 -18.65 6.71 -9.00
C THR A 154 -18.96 8.10 -9.56
N VAL A 155 -17.94 8.89 -9.90
CA VAL A 155 -18.06 10.19 -10.58
C VAL A 155 -18.16 9.94 -12.08
N SER A 156 -17.13 9.33 -12.64
CA SER A 156 -17.17 8.78 -13.99
C SER A 156 -17.76 7.37 -13.94
N LYS A 157 -19.09 7.29 -13.76
CA LYS A 157 -19.84 6.04 -13.54
C LYS A 157 -19.58 4.92 -14.57
N LYS A 158 -18.95 5.23 -15.70
CA LYS A 158 -18.60 4.31 -16.79
C LYS A 158 -17.10 4.00 -16.89
N THR A 159 -16.36 4.15 -15.80
CA THR A 159 -14.90 3.98 -15.81
C THR A 159 -14.45 3.06 -14.67
N LEU A 160 -13.65 2.07 -15.03
CA LEU A 160 -12.83 1.28 -14.14
C LEU A 160 -11.37 1.72 -14.32
N TYR A 161 -10.71 2.14 -13.25
CA TYR A 161 -9.26 2.37 -13.27
C TYR A 161 -8.52 1.14 -12.76
N ILE A 162 -7.38 0.85 -13.38
CA ILE A 162 -6.44 -0.18 -12.94
C ILE A 162 -5.01 0.36 -13.01
N ASP A 163 -4.14 -0.10 -12.13
CA ASP A 163 -2.70 0.05 -12.35
C ASP A 163 -2.20 -1.11 -13.23
N LEU A 164 -1.28 -0.81 -14.15
CA LEU A 164 -0.60 -1.83 -14.96
C LEU A 164 0.87 -1.89 -14.55
N ALA A 165 1.29 -3.02 -13.99
CA ALA A 165 2.68 -3.26 -13.60
C ALA A 165 3.44 -3.93 -14.74
N PHE A 166 4.50 -3.27 -15.21
CA PHE A 166 5.33 -3.73 -16.32
C PHE A 166 6.57 -4.46 -15.80
N LYS A 167 6.74 -5.71 -16.23
CA LYS A 167 7.86 -6.57 -15.86
C LYS A 167 8.57 -7.06 -17.12
N VAL A 168 9.90 -7.16 -17.03
CA VAL A 168 10.67 -7.90 -18.03
C VAL A 168 10.50 -9.40 -17.74
N PRO A 169 10.27 -10.26 -18.74
CA PRO A 169 10.18 -11.70 -18.56
C PRO A 169 11.37 -12.24 -17.77
N ASN A 170 11.11 -13.18 -16.88
CA ASN A 170 12.10 -13.77 -15.96
C ASN A 170 12.71 -12.80 -14.93
N ASN A 171 12.31 -11.52 -14.90
CA ASN A 171 12.66 -10.60 -13.83
C ASN A 171 11.52 -10.53 -12.79
N LYS A 172 11.86 -10.67 -11.51
CA LYS A 172 10.90 -10.57 -10.41
C LYS A 172 10.51 -9.11 -10.10
N SER A 173 11.35 -8.13 -10.43
CA SER A 173 11.10 -6.72 -10.12
C SER A 173 10.18 -6.05 -11.13
N VAL A 174 9.25 -5.24 -10.64
CA VAL A 174 8.47 -4.30 -11.47
C VAL A 174 9.41 -3.22 -12.00
N SER A 175 9.42 -3.05 -13.33
CA SER A 175 10.27 -2.05 -14.00
C SER A 175 9.66 -0.65 -13.93
N PHE A 176 8.35 -0.55 -14.15
CA PHE A 176 7.56 0.66 -13.91
C PHE A 176 6.07 0.29 -13.80
N VAL A 177 5.27 1.25 -13.34
CA VAL A 177 3.82 1.12 -13.22
C VAL A 177 3.15 2.23 -14.00
N LEU A 178 2.19 1.86 -14.84
CA LEU A 178 1.22 2.81 -15.38
C LEU A 178 0.06 2.95 -14.38
N LYS A 179 -0.05 4.12 -13.77
CA LYS A 179 -1.04 4.46 -12.76
C LYS A 179 -2.39 4.80 -13.39
N ASN A 180 -3.46 4.32 -12.74
CA ASN A 180 -4.86 4.63 -13.05
C ASN A 180 -5.18 4.58 -14.56
N PHE A 181 -4.76 3.50 -15.23
CA PHE A 181 -5.13 3.22 -16.61
C PHE A 181 -6.66 3.11 -16.72
N PRO A 182 -7.31 3.95 -17.54
CA PRO A 182 -8.76 3.98 -17.62
C PRO A 182 -9.29 2.89 -18.55
N ILE A 183 -10.29 2.16 -18.10
CA ILE A 183 -11.10 1.24 -18.90
C ILE A 183 -12.52 1.76 -18.92
N LYS A 184 -12.96 2.24 -20.09
CA LYS A 184 -14.33 2.72 -20.31
C LYS A 184 -15.30 1.56 -20.50
N THR A 185 -16.51 1.72 -19.99
CA THR A 185 -17.61 0.74 -20.12
C THR A 185 -18.83 1.36 -20.80
N THR A 186 -19.69 0.54 -21.39
CA THR A 186 -20.91 1.04 -22.07
C THR A 186 -22.02 1.39 -21.08
N LYS A 187 -22.11 0.66 -19.97
CA LYS A 187 -23.09 0.86 -18.89
C LYS A 187 -22.44 1.49 -17.65
N GLU A 188 -23.25 2.16 -16.86
CA GLU A 188 -22.85 2.74 -15.58
C GLU A 188 -22.69 1.66 -14.49
N THR A 189 -21.88 1.95 -13.47
CA THR A 189 -21.79 1.18 -12.23
C THR A 189 -23.17 1.04 -11.60
N ILE A 190 -23.53 -0.19 -11.23
CA ILE A 190 -24.85 -0.57 -10.67
C ILE A 190 -24.76 -1.01 -9.20
N LYS A 191 -23.56 -1.37 -8.73
CA LYS A 191 -23.41 -2.17 -7.51
C LYS A 191 -23.28 -1.33 -6.24
N PHE A 192 -23.15 -0.01 -6.38
CA PHE A 192 -23.18 0.88 -5.23
C PHE A 192 -24.58 1.42 -5.04
N ASP A 193 -25.29 0.73 -4.16
CA ASP A 193 -26.55 1.18 -3.61
C ASP A 193 -26.36 2.61 -3.08
N GLN A 194 -27.25 3.51 -3.52
CA GLN A 194 -27.26 4.92 -3.16
C GLN A 194 -27.04 5.09 -1.65
N SER A 195 -27.55 4.16 -0.82
CA SER A 195 -27.42 4.12 0.64
C SER A 195 -25.98 4.12 1.21
N SER A 196 -25.03 3.37 0.62
CA SER A 196 -23.65 3.27 1.15
C SER A 196 -22.80 4.46 0.74
N ILE A 197 -22.98 4.91 -0.50
CA ILE A 197 -22.43 6.18 -1.00
C ILE A 197 -23.01 7.32 -0.17
N GLU A 198 -24.33 7.37 0.04
CA GLU A 198 -25.01 8.36 0.88
C GLU A 198 -24.50 8.34 2.31
N LYS A 199 -24.31 7.15 2.91
CA LYS A 199 -23.78 7.04 4.27
C LYS A 199 -22.38 7.66 4.35
N LYS A 200 -21.51 7.35 3.38
CA LYS A 200 -20.18 7.97 3.30
C LYS A 200 -20.26 9.46 3.01
N GLN A 201 -21.16 9.91 2.14
CA GLN A 201 -21.37 11.33 1.86
C GLN A 201 -21.93 12.09 3.08
N LYS A 202 -22.77 11.45 3.90
CA LYS A 202 -23.30 11.99 5.17
C LYS A 202 -22.20 12.18 6.23
N GLU A 203 -21.14 11.36 6.21
CA GLU A 203 -19.96 11.56 7.06
C GLU A 203 -19.24 12.88 6.73
N PHE A 204 -19.30 13.35 5.48
CA PHE A 204 -18.76 14.64 5.04
C PHE A 204 -19.71 15.82 5.30
N ASN A 205 -20.35 15.90 6.45
CA ASN A 205 -21.25 17.02 6.76
C ASN A 205 -20.49 18.37 6.89
N LYS A 206 -21.22 19.49 7.00
CA LYS A 206 -20.62 20.83 7.14
C LYS A 206 -19.64 20.94 8.32
N GLU A 207 -19.94 20.29 9.43
CA GLU A 207 -19.07 20.29 10.62
C GLU A 207 -17.74 19.60 10.32
N PHE A 208 -17.77 18.41 9.71
CA PHE A 208 -16.59 17.69 9.28
C PHE A 208 -15.73 18.55 8.34
N ILE A 209 -16.34 19.22 7.36
CA ILE A 209 -15.64 20.09 6.41
C ILE A 209 -14.97 21.26 7.12
N ASN A 210 -15.68 21.94 8.01
CA ASN A 210 -15.10 23.08 8.75
C ASN A 210 -13.95 22.61 9.65
N ASN A 211 -14.11 21.46 10.29
CA ASN A 211 -13.06 20.85 11.09
C ASN A 211 -11.84 20.48 10.22
N LEU A 212 -12.10 19.94 9.03
CA LEU A 212 -11.06 19.62 8.05
C LEU A 212 -10.34 20.88 7.57
N LYS A 213 -11.05 21.95 7.18
CA LYS A 213 -10.45 23.23 6.78
C LYS A 213 -9.49 23.76 7.84
N ASN A 214 -9.93 23.75 9.10
CA ASN A 214 -9.15 24.30 10.22
C ASN A 214 -7.96 23.43 10.61
N LYS A 215 -8.01 22.12 10.32
CA LYS A 215 -6.97 21.16 10.70
C LYS A 215 -6.07 20.74 9.55
N LEU A 216 -6.45 21.01 8.30
CA LEU A 216 -5.70 20.65 7.12
C LEU A 216 -4.38 21.43 7.13
N ILE A 217 -3.29 20.70 6.92
CA ILE A 217 -1.93 21.22 6.81
C ILE A 217 -1.24 20.43 5.71
N TYR A 218 -0.53 21.12 4.82
CA TYR A 218 0.38 20.47 3.89
C TYR A 218 1.79 20.44 4.45
N ASN A 219 2.42 19.29 4.40
CA ASN A 219 3.81 19.11 4.77
C ASN A 219 4.65 19.01 3.52
N LEU A 220 5.57 19.96 3.33
CA LEU A 220 6.62 19.89 2.32
C LEU A 220 7.83 19.19 2.93
N PHE A 221 8.01 17.93 2.55
CA PHE A 221 9.17 17.15 2.91
C PHE A 221 10.31 17.44 1.94
N LEU A 222 11.45 17.85 2.50
CA LEU A 222 12.67 18.22 1.81
C LEU A 222 13.83 17.33 2.27
N PRO A 223 14.89 17.18 1.46
CA PRO A 223 16.08 16.42 1.86
C PRO A 223 16.83 17.07 3.05
N VAL A 224 16.66 18.39 3.21
CA VAL A 224 17.28 19.20 4.25
C VAL A 224 16.25 19.70 5.26
N ASP A 225 16.71 20.03 6.46
CA ASP A 225 15.88 20.69 7.47
C ASP A 225 16.05 22.21 7.38
N LEU A 226 15.14 22.90 6.68
CA LEU A 226 15.21 24.36 6.52
C LEU A 226 15.07 25.15 7.85
N ASN A 227 14.88 24.49 9.00
CA ASN A 227 15.01 25.14 10.31
C ASN A 227 16.47 25.37 10.72
N GLN A 228 17.42 24.68 10.11
CA GLN A 228 18.85 24.92 10.31
C GLN A 228 19.32 26.19 9.58
N PRO A 229 20.43 26.82 10.03
CA PRO A 229 20.97 28.02 9.42
C PRO A 229 21.61 27.69 8.06
N PHE A 230 20.81 27.66 7.01
CA PHE A 230 21.25 27.54 5.63
C PHE A 230 21.48 28.93 5.00
N SER A 231 22.34 28.99 3.98
CA SER A 231 22.52 30.20 3.18
C SER A 231 21.22 30.61 2.49
N GLU A 232 21.05 31.90 2.23
CA GLU A 232 19.90 32.42 1.49
C GLU A 232 19.79 31.79 0.10
N GLU A 233 20.92 31.56 -0.57
CA GLU A 233 21.00 30.84 -1.84
C GLU A 233 20.38 29.42 -1.74
N THR A 234 20.73 28.67 -0.69
CA THR A 234 20.21 27.31 -0.48
C THR A 234 18.69 27.34 -0.24
N ILE A 235 18.23 28.28 0.59
CA ILE A 235 16.80 28.46 0.87
C ILE A 235 16.05 28.80 -0.42
N ASN A 236 16.56 29.75 -1.20
CA ASN A 236 15.94 30.20 -2.46
C ASN A 236 15.91 29.09 -3.52
N LYS A 237 16.94 28.22 -3.57
CA LYS A 237 16.91 27.01 -4.41
C LYS A 237 15.67 26.15 -4.12
N TYR A 238 15.43 25.78 -2.85
CA TYR A 238 14.29 24.94 -2.49
C TYR A 238 12.93 25.64 -2.68
N LYS A 239 12.85 26.94 -2.39
CA LYS A 239 11.63 27.73 -2.67
C LYS A 239 11.31 27.72 -4.17
N ASN A 240 12.30 27.95 -5.03
CA ASN A 240 12.11 27.97 -6.47
C ASN A 240 11.74 26.60 -7.03
N GLU A 241 12.35 25.53 -6.52
CA GLU A 241 11.98 24.16 -6.90
C GLU A 241 10.54 23.82 -6.47
N PHE A 242 10.11 24.27 -5.29
CA PHE A 242 8.71 24.12 -4.87
C PHE A 242 7.74 24.93 -5.75
N LYS A 243 8.08 26.18 -6.08
CA LYS A 243 7.27 26.99 -7.02
C LYS A 243 7.15 26.31 -8.37
N LYS A 244 8.25 25.77 -8.90
CA LYS A 244 8.27 25.00 -10.15
C LYS A 244 7.42 23.74 -10.05
N PHE A 245 7.48 23.02 -8.93
CA PHE A 245 6.63 21.88 -8.68
C PHE A 245 5.13 22.22 -8.75
N ILE A 246 4.70 23.28 -8.07
CA ILE A 246 3.30 23.72 -8.12
C ILE A 246 2.92 24.23 -9.51
N LYS A 247 3.81 24.94 -10.21
CA LYS A 247 3.58 25.37 -11.59
C LYS A 247 3.38 24.17 -12.52
N ASP A 248 4.25 23.18 -12.48
CA ASP A 248 4.14 21.97 -13.31
C ASP A 248 2.82 21.22 -13.02
N PHE A 249 2.40 21.16 -11.75
CA PHE A 249 1.09 20.60 -11.38
C PHE A 249 -0.07 21.41 -11.98
N ASN A 250 -0.03 22.74 -11.85
CA ASN A 250 -1.06 23.63 -12.37
C ASN A 250 -1.16 23.58 -13.90
N ASP A 251 -0.03 23.46 -14.60
CA ASP A 251 0.01 23.29 -16.06
C ASP A 251 -0.65 21.97 -16.48
N LYS A 252 -0.40 20.88 -15.73
CA LYS A 252 -1.10 19.60 -15.93
C LYS A 252 -2.59 19.71 -15.64
N PHE A 253 -2.98 20.35 -14.55
CA PHE A 253 -4.38 20.63 -14.21
C PHE A 253 -5.11 21.40 -15.33
N LYS A 254 -4.53 22.50 -15.82
CA LYS A 254 -5.07 23.32 -16.91
C LYS A 254 -5.24 22.57 -18.23
N SER A 255 -4.41 21.57 -18.49
CA SER A 255 -4.47 20.82 -19.74
C SER A 255 -5.75 19.99 -19.90
N ASN A 256 -6.46 19.70 -18.79
CA ASN A 256 -7.64 18.83 -18.74
C ASN A 256 -7.43 17.41 -19.32
N LYS A 257 -6.17 16.99 -19.55
CA LYS A 257 -5.84 15.66 -20.08
C LYS A 257 -5.82 14.59 -18.99
N TYR A 258 -5.57 14.99 -17.74
CA TYR A 258 -5.39 14.09 -16.61
C TYR A 258 -6.71 13.91 -15.87
N ASN A 259 -7.02 12.67 -15.48
CA ASN A 259 -8.14 12.42 -14.59
C ASN A 259 -7.83 12.84 -13.14
N ASN A 260 -8.88 12.93 -12.31
CA ASN A 260 -8.78 13.40 -10.93
C ASN A 260 -7.88 12.51 -10.03
N LEU A 261 -7.90 11.18 -10.23
CA LEU A 261 -7.01 10.26 -9.52
C LEU A 261 -5.54 10.54 -9.87
N ASN A 262 -5.25 10.78 -11.15
CA ASN A 262 -3.91 11.13 -11.64
C ASN A 262 -3.45 12.45 -11.03
N LEU A 263 -4.27 13.50 -11.06
CA LEU A 263 -3.93 14.80 -10.47
C LEU A 263 -3.66 14.68 -8.97
N GLY A 264 -4.55 14.01 -8.23
CA GLY A 264 -4.37 13.81 -6.79
C GLY A 264 -3.10 13.03 -6.45
N TRP A 265 -2.76 12.01 -7.23
CA TRP A 265 -1.51 11.26 -7.09
C TRP A 265 -0.28 12.12 -7.46
N LEU A 266 -0.30 12.82 -8.59
CA LEU A 266 0.81 13.64 -9.08
C LEU A 266 1.24 14.74 -8.08
N LEU A 267 0.31 15.27 -7.29
CA LEU A 267 0.60 16.25 -6.25
C LEU A 267 1.34 15.63 -5.04
N THR A 268 1.17 14.34 -4.78
CA THR A 268 1.67 13.67 -3.58
C THR A 268 2.84 12.72 -3.84
N GLU A 269 3.10 12.40 -5.11
CA GLU A 269 4.24 11.61 -5.56
C GLU A 269 5.56 12.37 -5.30
N PRO A 270 6.60 11.69 -4.78
CA PRO A 270 7.92 12.30 -4.62
C PRO A 270 8.49 12.81 -5.95
N LYS A 271 8.87 14.09 -5.99
CA LYS A 271 9.54 14.73 -7.13
C LYS A 271 11.04 14.79 -6.90
N ILE A 272 11.80 14.36 -7.91
CA ILE A 272 13.25 14.44 -7.92
C ILE A 272 13.66 15.89 -8.21
N ILE A 273 14.44 16.49 -7.30
CA ILE A 273 15.00 17.85 -7.45
C ILE A 273 16.43 17.79 -8.02
N ASP A 274 17.17 16.74 -7.70
CA ASP A 274 18.53 16.45 -8.20
C ASP A 274 18.76 14.93 -8.22
N LYS A 275 19.90 14.43 -8.69
CA LYS A 275 20.20 13.00 -8.89
C LYS A 275 19.83 12.08 -7.72
N ILE A 276 19.81 12.60 -6.48
CA ILE A 276 19.54 11.82 -5.26
C ILE A 276 18.42 12.44 -4.40
N ASP A 277 18.18 13.74 -4.52
CA ASP A 277 17.27 14.46 -3.63
C ASP A 277 15.83 14.46 -4.14
N LYS A 278 14.91 14.16 -3.23
CA LYS A 278 13.47 14.16 -3.49
C LYS A 278 12.77 15.18 -2.60
N MET A 279 11.73 15.79 -3.13
CA MET A 279 10.76 16.58 -2.40
C MET A 279 9.40 15.92 -2.49
N ARG A 280 8.61 15.99 -1.41
CA ARG A 280 7.28 15.39 -1.38
C ARG A 280 6.33 16.31 -0.66
N LEU A 281 5.15 16.53 -1.23
CA LEU A 281 4.08 17.31 -0.62
C LEU A 281 3.00 16.35 -0.11
N LEU A 282 2.68 16.37 1.18
CA LEU A 282 1.66 15.48 1.75
C LEU A 282 0.68 16.24 2.66
N PRO A 283 -0.63 16.03 2.51
CA PRO A 283 -1.59 16.51 3.49
C PRO A 283 -1.43 15.74 4.81
N ASN A 284 -1.71 16.38 5.94
CA ASN A 284 -1.78 15.74 7.26
C ASN A 284 -3.10 14.97 7.51
N ILE A 285 -4.02 15.01 6.54
CA ILE A 285 -5.15 14.09 6.53
C ILE A 285 -4.55 12.70 6.52
N VAL A 286 -5.13 11.78 7.28
CA VAL A 286 -4.86 10.35 7.17
C VAL A 286 -6.21 9.73 6.84
N THR A 287 -6.47 9.50 5.56
CA THR A 287 -7.51 8.56 5.17
C THR A 287 -6.88 7.19 5.03
N ASP A 288 -7.66 6.12 5.17
CA ASP A 288 -7.22 4.74 4.95
C ASP A 288 -6.56 4.55 3.57
N THR A 289 -6.82 5.47 2.65
CA THR A 289 -6.40 5.44 1.24
C THR A 289 -5.41 6.54 0.84
N ASN A 290 -4.89 7.33 1.78
CA ASN A 290 -3.95 8.43 1.47
C ASN A 290 -2.62 7.95 0.88
N ASN A 291 -2.33 6.66 1.01
CA ASN A 291 -1.19 6.06 0.34
C ASN A 291 -1.43 5.94 -1.18
N LEU A 292 -2.67 5.92 -1.67
CA LEU A 292 -2.98 5.69 -3.08
C LEU A 292 -3.15 6.99 -3.89
N PHE A 293 -3.73 8.05 -3.31
CA PHE A 293 -3.98 9.34 -3.96
C PHE A 293 -4.36 10.43 -2.94
N SER A 294 -4.39 11.70 -3.36
CA SER A 294 -4.87 12.83 -2.54
C SER A 294 -6.41 12.80 -2.37
N PRO A 295 -6.96 13.02 -1.16
CA PRO A 295 -8.41 13.03 -0.92
C PRO A 295 -9.10 14.30 -1.43
N LEU A 296 -8.49 15.04 -2.36
CA LEU A 296 -8.96 16.33 -2.89
C LEU A 296 -9.00 16.30 -4.42
N VAL A 297 -10.10 16.75 -5.00
CA VAL A 297 -10.21 17.10 -6.43
C VAL A 297 -10.12 18.59 -6.57
N PHE A 298 -9.04 19.05 -7.19
CA PHE A 298 -8.83 20.47 -7.44
C PHE A 298 -9.81 20.96 -8.51
N SER A 299 -10.46 22.08 -8.22
CA SER A 299 -11.30 22.84 -9.14
C SER A 299 -10.71 24.21 -9.46
N SER A 300 -9.61 24.59 -8.78
CA SER A 300 -8.77 25.71 -9.17
C SER A 300 -7.29 25.33 -9.14
N GLU A 301 -6.47 26.19 -9.73
CA GLU A 301 -5.03 26.16 -9.54
C GLU A 301 -4.65 26.35 -8.07
N ILE A 302 -3.49 25.82 -7.70
CA ILE A 302 -2.86 26.06 -6.41
C ILE A 302 -2.05 27.34 -6.49
N GLN A 303 -2.38 28.32 -5.65
CA GLN A 303 -1.61 29.53 -5.45
C GLN A 303 -0.75 29.40 -4.20
N ILE A 304 0.53 29.76 -4.29
CA ILE A 304 1.42 29.86 -3.14
C ILE A 304 1.38 31.31 -2.64
N LYS A 305 1.07 31.53 -1.36
CA LYS A 305 1.10 32.86 -0.72
C LYS A 305 2.30 32.96 0.23
N ASN A 306 2.88 34.16 0.35
CA ASN A 306 3.90 34.54 1.34
C ASN A 306 5.22 33.74 1.35
N ILE A 307 5.51 32.93 0.32
CA ILE A 307 6.77 32.15 0.26
C ILE A 307 8.03 33.02 0.11
N ASP A 308 7.88 34.23 -0.41
CA ASP A 308 8.97 35.20 -0.61
C ASP A 308 9.10 36.21 0.52
N ASN A 309 8.20 36.18 1.51
CA ASN A 309 8.25 37.07 2.65
C ASN A 309 9.35 36.63 3.64
N SER A 310 9.73 37.53 4.56
CA SER A 310 10.71 37.24 5.61
C SER A 310 10.23 36.14 6.57
N ASP A 311 8.93 36.07 6.82
CA ASP A 311 8.25 35.11 7.70
C ASP A 311 7.77 33.83 6.99
N TRP A 312 8.29 33.55 5.78
CA TRP A 312 7.84 32.45 4.92
C TRP A 312 7.73 31.08 5.61
N LYS A 313 8.55 30.78 6.62
CA LYS A 313 8.52 29.48 7.33
C LYS A 313 7.18 29.21 8.03
N THR A 314 6.53 30.26 8.52
CA THR A 314 5.26 30.19 9.26
C THR A 314 4.10 30.81 8.49
N GLY A 315 4.38 31.78 7.61
CA GLY A 315 3.37 32.52 6.85
C GLY A 315 3.00 31.92 5.50
N THR A 316 3.73 30.93 4.99
CA THR A 316 3.42 30.33 3.67
C THR A 316 2.14 29.51 3.72
N THR A 317 1.18 29.83 2.85
CA THR A 317 -0.06 29.09 2.67
C THR A 317 -0.27 28.67 1.21
N LEU A 318 -1.04 27.60 1.02
CA LEU A 318 -1.54 27.14 -0.28
C LEU A 318 -3.02 27.49 -0.38
N LEU A 319 -3.39 28.30 -1.38
CA LEU A 319 -4.77 28.68 -1.66
C LEU A 319 -5.28 27.95 -2.91
N PHE A 320 -6.38 27.22 -2.77
CA PHE A 320 -7.03 26.52 -3.89
C PHE A 320 -8.49 26.18 -3.56
N LYS A 321 -9.27 25.87 -4.60
CA LYS A 321 -10.60 25.29 -4.49
C LYS A 321 -10.53 23.80 -4.80
N ALA A 322 -11.19 23.00 -3.98
CA ALA A 322 -11.27 21.58 -4.20
C ALA A 322 -12.56 20.97 -3.62
N LYS A 323 -12.93 19.80 -4.15
CA LYS A 323 -13.93 18.92 -3.52
C LYS A 323 -13.20 17.83 -2.76
N LEU A 324 -13.72 17.47 -1.60
CA LEU A 324 -13.23 16.28 -0.90
C LEU A 324 -13.57 15.04 -1.72
N LEU A 325 -12.78 13.98 -1.61
CA LEU A 325 -13.12 12.67 -2.11
C LEU A 325 -12.68 11.62 -1.10
N THR A 326 -13.31 10.46 -1.19
CA THR A 326 -12.88 9.29 -0.45
C THR A 326 -12.77 8.10 -1.37
N LEU A 327 -11.76 7.25 -1.14
CA LEU A 327 -11.74 5.92 -1.68
C LEU A 327 -12.24 5.00 -0.57
N SER A 328 -13.43 4.45 -0.76
CA SER A 328 -13.86 3.34 0.05
C SER A 328 -13.26 2.06 -0.53
N THR A 329 -12.99 1.07 0.30
CA THR A 329 -12.55 -0.24 -0.15
C THR A 329 -13.66 -1.24 0.05
N ASN A 330 -13.87 -2.14 -0.90
CA ASN A 330 -14.73 -3.29 -0.71
C ASN A 330 -13.97 -4.58 -0.99
N THR A 331 -14.28 -5.63 -0.25
CA THR A 331 -13.71 -6.96 -0.44
C THR A 331 -14.84 -7.96 -0.62
N GLU A 332 -14.88 -8.61 -1.79
CA GLU A 332 -15.87 -9.65 -2.07
C GLU A 332 -15.28 -10.77 -2.93
N LYS A 333 -16.05 -11.85 -3.10
CA LYS A 333 -15.67 -12.97 -3.95
C LYS A 333 -16.16 -12.71 -5.37
N LEU A 334 -15.24 -12.62 -6.31
CA LEU A 334 -15.50 -12.39 -7.73
C LEU A 334 -15.09 -13.62 -8.53
N GLY A 335 -16.06 -14.44 -8.90
CA GLY A 335 -15.79 -15.77 -9.45
C GLY A 335 -15.04 -16.63 -8.44
N LYS A 336 -13.81 -17.03 -8.76
CA LYS A 336 -13.00 -17.92 -7.90
C LYS A 336 -12.14 -17.18 -6.88
N TYR A 337 -12.02 -15.85 -6.99
CA TYR A 337 -11.03 -15.09 -6.22
C TYR A 337 -11.68 -14.07 -5.29
N ARG A 338 -11.21 -14.04 -4.04
CA ARG A 338 -11.48 -12.91 -3.13
C ARG A 338 -10.66 -11.72 -3.60
N THR A 339 -11.31 -10.59 -3.82
CA THR A 339 -10.73 -9.40 -4.42
C THR A 339 -11.12 -8.19 -3.61
N GLU A 340 -10.11 -7.41 -3.20
CA GLU A 340 -10.28 -6.07 -2.68
C GLU A 340 -10.15 -5.08 -3.85
N TYR A 341 -11.08 -4.14 -3.93
CA TYR A 341 -11.06 -3.06 -4.91
C TYR A 341 -11.51 -1.75 -4.27
N GLY A 342 -11.10 -0.64 -4.87
CA GLY A 342 -11.43 0.70 -4.44
C GLY A 342 -12.70 1.24 -5.10
N ILE A 343 -13.37 2.16 -4.43
CA ILE A 343 -14.59 2.84 -4.86
C ILE A 343 -14.34 4.32 -4.67
N TYR A 344 -14.20 5.04 -5.77
CA TYR A 344 -13.87 6.46 -5.76
C TYR A 344 -15.14 7.29 -5.67
N ILE A 345 -15.40 7.84 -4.48
CA ILE A 345 -16.66 8.49 -4.11
C ILE A 345 -16.48 10.00 -4.02
N GLN A 346 -17.35 10.73 -4.72
CA GLN A 346 -17.48 12.17 -4.57
C GLN A 346 -18.59 12.55 -3.58
N PRO A 347 -18.27 13.35 -2.54
CA PRO A 347 -19.23 14.04 -1.70
C PRO A 347 -20.15 14.94 -2.52
N ILE A 348 -21.41 15.06 -2.10
CA ILE A 348 -22.45 15.87 -2.78
C ILE A 348 -22.15 17.39 -2.74
N LEU A 349 -21.03 17.81 -2.16
CA LEU A 349 -20.79 19.20 -1.79
C LEU A 349 -20.17 20.04 -2.90
N GLU A 350 -20.43 21.35 -2.79
CA GLU A 350 -19.85 22.39 -3.63
C GLU A 350 -18.32 22.48 -3.47
N ASP A 351 -17.69 23.21 -4.37
CA ASP A 351 -16.26 23.50 -4.28
C ASP A 351 -15.92 24.23 -2.98
N ILE A 352 -14.95 23.69 -2.27
CA ILE A 352 -14.50 24.22 -1.00
C ILE A 352 -13.22 25.02 -1.24
N GLU A 353 -13.23 26.29 -0.88
CA GLU A 353 -11.99 27.07 -0.82
C GLU A 353 -11.19 26.70 0.44
N PHE A 354 -9.92 26.39 0.21
CA PHE A 354 -8.93 26.05 1.21
C PHE A 354 -7.80 27.06 1.17
N GLU A 355 -7.47 27.62 2.32
CA GLU A 355 -6.21 28.30 2.57
C GLU A 355 -5.45 27.49 3.62
N VAL A 356 -4.47 26.71 3.17
CA VAL A 356 -3.82 25.68 3.97
C VAL A 356 -2.40 26.09 4.35
N PRO A 357 -2.02 26.06 5.63
CA PRO A 357 -0.64 26.27 6.04
C PRO A 357 0.31 25.24 5.42
N LEU A 358 1.48 25.70 4.97
CA LEU A 358 2.57 24.85 4.50
C LEU A 358 3.64 24.71 5.58
N LYS A 359 3.89 23.47 6.03
CA LYS A 359 4.96 23.14 6.99
C LYS A 359 6.15 22.52 6.27
N PHE A 360 7.33 23.09 6.49
CA PHE A 360 8.59 22.55 5.98
C PHE A 360 9.12 21.48 6.92
N LYS A 361 9.41 20.29 6.39
CA LYS A 361 9.90 19.14 7.14
C LYS A 361 11.06 18.48 6.43
N LYS A 362 11.96 17.86 7.19
CA LYS A 362 13.00 16.98 6.64
C LYS A 362 12.44 15.57 6.39
N ILE A 363 12.82 14.96 5.27
CA ILE A 363 12.61 13.53 5.00
C ILE A 363 13.39 12.73 6.05
N LYS A 364 12.68 11.93 6.85
CA LYS A 364 13.32 10.96 7.75
C LYS A 364 13.71 9.73 6.92
N LYS A 365 14.96 9.29 7.06
CA LYS A 365 15.47 8.07 6.42
C LYS A 365 14.85 6.83 7.04
#